data_AF-D4JRF8-F1
#
_entry.id   AF-D4JRF8-F1
#
_cell.length_a   1.000
_cell.length_b   1.000
_cell.length_c   1.000
_cell.angle_alpha   90.00
_cell.angle_beta   90.00
_cell.angle_gamma   90.00
#
_symmetry.space_group_name_H-M   'P 1'
#
loop_
_entity.id
_entity.type
_entity.pdbx_description
1 polymer ?
#
loop_
_entity_poly.entity_id
_entity_poly.type
_entity_poly.pdbx_seq_one_letter_code
_entity_poly.pdbx_strand_id
1 'polypeptide(L)'
;MKKIVSILLIFSVIIALCLNVSAASVYDVGSFTKTSYLSITNGQATCKSSYSESNGNTASVKITQSLEKHSFLWFWDTVGGEWTTNSKKSSVSFTNYKSGLASGTYRVKSVFTVTTTSGQTETVTVYSAEKTIS
;
A
#
# COMPACT_ATOMS: atom_id res chain seq x y z
N MET A 1 49.17 -8.21 37.97
CA MET A 1 48.59 -6.98 37.39
C MET A 1 48.58 -6.98 35.85
N LYS A 2 49.67 -7.36 35.16
CA LYS A 2 49.75 -7.40 33.67
C LYS A 2 48.68 -8.25 32.96
N LYS A 3 48.31 -9.42 33.51
CA LYS A 3 47.31 -10.32 32.90
C LYS A 3 45.86 -9.79 32.97
N ILE A 4 45.53 -8.98 33.98
CA ILE A 4 44.19 -8.42 34.18
C ILE A 4 43.98 -7.24 33.21
N VAL A 5 45.04 -6.46 32.95
CA VAL A 5 45.03 -5.34 31.99
C VAL A 5 44.87 -5.86 30.54
N SER A 6 45.53 -6.97 30.17
CA SER A 6 45.34 -7.58 28.85
C SER A 6 43.92 -8.11 28.61
N ILE A 7 43.27 -8.69 29.62
CA ILE A 7 41.90 -9.22 29.49
C ILE A 7 40.87 -8.08 29.31
N LEU A 8 41.04 -6.97 30.03
CA LEU A 8 40.21 -5.77 29.90
C LEU A 8 40.34 -5.12 28.51
N LEU A 9 41.56 -5.06 27.97
CA LEU A 9 41.81 -4.55 26.61
C LEU A 9 41.14 -5.42 25.54
N ILE A 10 41.21 -6.74 25.65
CA ILE A 10 40.59 -7.67 24.69
C ILE A 10 39.05 -7.55 24.71
N PHE A 11 38.44 -7.41 25.89
CA PHE A 11 37.00 -7.20 26.00
C PHE A 11 36.55 -5.85 25.41
N SER A 12 37.34 -4.79 25.55
CA SER A 12 37.04 -3.49 24.94
C SER A 12 37.11 -3.48 23.41
N VAL A 13 38.00 -4.30 22.82
CA VAL A 13 38.16 -4.40 21.36
C VAL A 13 37.01 -5.19 20.72
N ILE A 14 36.45 -6.19 21.42
CA ILE A 14 35.33 -7.00 20.92
C ILE A 14 34.01 -6.20 20.91
N ILE A 15 33.82 -5.27 21.84
CA ILE A 15 32.62 -4.41 21.92
C ILE A 15 32.61 -3.36 20.79
N ALA A 16 33.77 -2.99 20.24
CA ALA A 16 33.87 -1.99 19.18
C ALA A 16 33.51 -2.52 17.76
N LEU A 17 33.42 -3.84 17.57
CA LEU A 17 33.33 -4.46 16.24
C LEU A 17 31.92 -4.74 15.72
N CYS A 18 30.85 -4.37 16.45
CA CYS A 18 29.49 -4.79 16.10
C CYS A 18 28.48 -3.66 15.80
N LEU A 19 28.90 -2.40 15.71
CA LEU A 19 27.97 -1.27 15.49
C LEU A 19 28.11 -0.68 14.08
N ASN A 20 27.83 -1.51 13.07
CA ASN A 20 27.43 -0.97 11.76
C ASN A 20 25.96 -0.57 11.87
N VAL A 21 25.66 0.56 12.51
CA VAL A 21 24.32 1.14 12.47
C VAL A 21 24.14 1.78 11.10
N SER A 22 23.60 1.01 10.16
CA SER A 22 23.10 1.59 8.90
C SER A 22 21.81 2.33 9.23
N ALA A 23 21.84 3.66 9.16
CA ALA A 23 20.63 4.46 9.17
C ALA A 23 19.92 4.25 7.82
N ALA A 24 19.03 3.26 7.74
CA ALA A 24 18.08 3.19 6.65
C ALA A 24 17.13 4.38 6.79
N SER A 25 16.99 5.20 5.75
CA SER A 25 15.91 6.18 5.68
C SER A 25 14.58 5.41 5.64
N VAL A 26 13.90 5.39 6.80
CA VAL A 26 12.54 4.84 6.90
C VAL A 26 11.60 5.93 6.42
N TYR A 27 11.15 5.80 5.18
CA TYR A 27 10.08 6.66 4.67
C TYR A 27 8.75 6.11 5.17
N ASP A 28 7.95 6.95 5.82
CA ASP A 28 6.60 6.58 6.24
C ASP A 28 5.68 6.56 5.01
N VAL A 29 5.42 5.37 4.47
CA VAL A 29 4.48 5.20 3.35
C VAL A 29 3.07 5.64 3.75
N GLY A 30 2.74 5.67 5.05
CA GLY A 30 1.49 6.20 5.59
C GLY A 30 1.24 7.65 5.19
N SER A 31 2.28 8.46 5.00
CA SER A 31 2.14 9.86 4.59
C SER A 31 1.83 10.06 3.10
N PHE A 32 1.96 9.01 2.26
CA PHE A 32 1.67 9.09 0.83
C PHE A 32 0.16 9.08 0.59
N THR A 33 -0.32 9.91 -0.35
CA THR A 33 -1.74 10.02 -0.65
C THR A 33 -2.21 8.79 -1.42
N LYS A 34 -3.24 8.12 -0.90
CA LYS A 34 -3.89 6.95 -1.50
C LYS A 34 -5.39 7.18 -1.46
N THR A 35 -6.04 7.10 -2.61
CA THR A 35 -7.49 7.30 -2.70
C THR A 35 -8.14 6.16 -3.44
N SER A 36 -9.36 5.82 -3.01
CA SER A 36 -10.24 4.88 -3.68
C SER A 36 -11.60 5.54 -3.84
N TYR A 37 -12.16 5.49 -5.04
CA TYR A 37 -13.37 6.18 -5.42
C TYR A 37 -14.26 5.27 -6.26
N LEU A 38 -15.56 5.31 -5.94
CA LEU A 38 -16.60 4.61 -6.65
C LEU A 38 -17.68 5.60 -7.09
N SER A 39 -18.00 5.55 -8.38
CA SER A 39 -19.22 6.12 -8.93
C SER A 39 -20.00 5.02 -9.62
N ILE A 40 -21.33 5.08 -9.55
CA ILE A 40 -22.21 4.18 -10.31
C ILE A 40 -23.21 5.02 -11.07
N THR A 41 -23.27 4.82 -12.38
CA THR A 41 -24.20 5.53 -13.28
C THR A 41 -24.80 4.50 -14.22
N ASN A 42 -26.13 4.45 -14.34
CA ASN A 42 -26.85 3.54 -15.24
C ASN A 42 -26.39 2.06 -15.14
N GLY A 43 -26.16 1.58 -13.92
CA GLY A 43 -25.70 0.20 -13.68
C GLY A 43 -24.25 -0.10 -14.09
N GLN A 44 -23.47 0.92 -14.41
CA GLN A 44 -22.02 0.84 -14.63
C GLN A 44 -21.27 1.48 -13.47
N ALA A 45 -20.39 0.71 -12.82
CA ALA A 45 -19.41 1.24 -11.88
C ALA A 45 -18.18 1.79 -12.62
N THR A 46 -17.75 2.97 -12.18
CA THR A 46 -16.44 3.54 -12.42
C THR A 46 -15.62 3.42 -11.14
N CYS A 47 -14.60 2.57 -11.19
CA CYS A 47 -13.71 2.28 -10.07
C CYS A 47 -12.41 3.05 -10.29
N LYS A 48 -12.09 4.03 -9.44
CA LYS A 48 -10.87 4.82 -9.56
C LYS A 48 -10.02 4.68 -8.30
N SER A 49 -8.76 4.33 -8.48
CA SER A 49 -7.74 4.33 -7.44
C SER A 49 -6.66 5.33 -7.82
N SER A 50 -6.14 6.08 -6.85
CA SER A 50 -5.03 7.00 -7.13
C SER A 50 -3.99 6.98 -6.03
N TYR A 51 -2.75 7.16 -6.44
CA TYR A 51 -1.57 7.23 -5.60
C TYR A 51 -0.81 8.51 -5.94
N SER A 52 -0.34 9.22 -4.92
CA SER A 52 0.55 10.36 -5.12
C SER A 52 1.47 10.59 -3.92
N GLU A 53 2.72 10.90 -4.19
CA GLU A 53 3.67 11.43 -3.22
C GLU A 53 4.59 12.48 -3.87
N SER A 54 5.03 13.44 -3.06
CA SER A 54 5.77 14.63 -3.52
C SER A 54 7.28 14.54 -3.32
N ASN A 55 7.75 13.58 -2.55
CA ASN A 55 9.11 13.55 -2.02
C ASN A 55 10.07 12.70 -2.89
N GLY A 56 9.56 12.04 -3.93
CA GLY A 56 10.36 11.22 -4.86
C GLY A 56 10.86 9.91 -4.23
N ASN A 57 10.23 9.47 -3.14
CA ASN A 57 10.65 8.30 -2.38
C ASN A 57 10.06 6.99 -2.91
N THR A 58 9.21 7.06 -3.95
CA THR A 58 8.63 5.88 -4.59
C THR A 58 9.59 5.27 -5.61
N ALA A 59 10.01 4.02 -5.41
CA ALA A 59 10.65 3.24 -6.46
C ALA A 59 9.61 2.56 -7.37
N SER A 60 8.55 2.00 -6.77
CA SER A 60 7.41 1.46 -7.51
C SER A 60 6.14 1.46 -6.67
N VAL A 61 5.02 1.42 -7.36
CA VAL A 61 3.70 1.24 -6.79
C VAL A 61 2.92 0.23 -7.63
N LYS A 62 2.43 -0.82 -6.97
CA LYS A 62 1.44 -1.74 -7.49
C LYS A 62 0.08 -1.40 -6.88
N ILE A 63 -0.94 -1.27 -7.72
CA ILE A 63 -2.31 -1.04 -7.28
C ILE A 63 -3.15 -2.22 -7.76
N THR A 64 -3.75 -2.95 -6.83
CA THR A 64 -4.75 -3.99 -7.11
C THR A 64 -6.12 -3.49 -6.69
N GLN A 65 -7.07 -3.48 -7.62
CA GLN A 65 -8.40 -2.93 -7.46
C GLN A 65 -9.45 -4.02 -7.68
N SER A 66 -10.41 -4.12 -6.75
CA SER A 66 -11.59 -4.97 -6.87
C SER A 66 -12.85 -4.18 -6.53
N LEU A 67 -13.93 -4.46 -7.25
CA LEU A 67 -15.28 -4.02 -6.92
C LEU A 67 -15.92 -5.10 -6.05
N GLU A 68 -16.32 -4.70 -4.85
CA GLU A 68 -16.97 -5.56 -3.88
C GLU A 68 -18.45 -5.19 -3.74
N LYS A 69 -19.31 -6.19 -3.60
CA LYS A 69 -20.73 -6.04 -3.27
C LYS A 69 -20.96 -6.50 -1.83
N HIS A 70 -21.73 -5.73 -1.07
CA HIS A 70 -22.12 -6.11 0.28
C HIS A 70 -22.99 -7.36 0.23
N SER A 71 -22.64 -8.33 1.07
CA SER A 71 -23.32 -9.63 1.17
C SER A 71 -23.98 -9.76 2.54
N PHE A 72 -24.11 -10.97 3.08
CA PHE A 72 -24.73 -11.15 4.40
C PHE A 72 -23.81 -10.66 5.52
N LEU A 73 -24.38 -10.10 6.60
CA LEU A 73 -23.64 -9.57 7.76
C LEU A 73 -22.61 -8.50 7.38
N TRP A 74 -21.32 -8.76 7.62
CA TRP A 74 -20.19 -7.86 7.38
C TRP A 74 -19.31 -8.35 6.21
N PHE A 75 -19.81 -9.29 5.40
CA PHE A 75 -19.08 -9.86 4.27
C PHE A 75 -19.27 -9.04 3.00
N TRP A 76 -18.23 -9.04 2.17
CA TRP A 76 -18.17 -8.32 0.91
C TRP A 76 -17.63 -9.27 -0.16
N ASP A 77 -18.42 -9.54 -1.19
CA ASP A 77 -18.05 -10.43 -2.29
C ASP A 77 -17.43 -9.65 -3.44
N THR A 78 -16.33 -10.16 -3.99
CA THR A 78 -15.74 -9.60 -5.21
C THR A 78 -16.64 -9.92 -6.41
N VAL A 79 -17.22 -8.89 -7.01
CA VAL A 79 -18.18 -9.00 -8.14
C VAL A 79 -17.64 -8.39 -9.43
N GLY A 80 -16.47 -7.77 -9.37
CA GLY A 80 -15.80 -7.22 -10.54
C GLY A 80 -14.33 -7.00 -10.27
N GLY A 81 -13.49 -7.53 -11.15
CA GLY A 81 -12.08 -7.21 -11.24
C GLY A 81 -11.19 -7.88 -10.19
N GLU A 82 -9.99 -8.17 -10.66
CA GLU A 82 -8.73 -8.18 -9.90
C GLU A 82 -7.71 -7.34 -10.67
N TRP A 83 -8.14 -6.15 -11.08
CA TRP A 83 -7.34 -5.32 -11.97
C TRP A 83 -6.09 -4.87 -11.26
N THR A 84 -4.96 -5.00 -11.94
CA THR A 84 -3.66 -4.68 -11.36
C THR A 84 -2.89 -3.79 -12.31
N THR A 85 -2.26 -2.76 -11.75
CA THR A 85 -1.25 -1.96 -12.45
C THR A 85 0.02 -1.88 -11.62
N ASN A 86 1.16 -1.71 -12.29
CA ASN A 86 2.44 -1.47 -11.69
C ASN A 86 3.09 -0.26 -12.36
N SER A 87 3.64 0.66 -11.57
CA SER A 87 4.22 1.91 -12.05
C SER A 87 5.43 2.28 -11.24
N LYS A 88 6.41 2.94 -11.86
CA LYS A 88 7.57 3.55 -11.19
C LYS A 88 7.39 5.05 -10.94
N LYS A 89 6.18 5.57 -11.15
CA LYS A 89 5.87 6.99 -10.99
C LYS A 89 5.41 7.28 -9.57
N SER A 90 5.80 8.43 -9.05
CA SER A 90 5.31 8.98 -7.77
C SER A 90 3.86 9.44 -7.81
N SER A 91 3.21 9.44 -8.99
CA SER A 91 1.78 9.75 -9.14
C SER A 91 1.14 8.84 -10.19
N VAL A 92 0.03 8.19 -9.82
CA VAL A 92 -0.67 7.19 -10.63
C VAL A 92 -2.18 7.34 -10.43
N SER A 93 -2.93 7.34 -11.54
CA SER A 93 -4.38 7.18 -11.54
C SER A 93 -4.73 5.91 -12.30
N PHE A 94 -5.53 5.04 -11.69
CA PHE A 94 -5.94 3.76 -12.26
C PHE A 94 -7.46 3.65 -12.23
N THR A 95 -8.08 3.59 -13.40
CA THR A 95 -9.53 3.59 -13.56
C THR A 95 -9.97 2.36 -14.34
N ASN A 96 -10.94 1.62 -13.81
CA ASN A 96 -11.59 0.51 -14.47
C ASN A 96 -13.11 0.63 -14.37
N TYR A 97 -13.80 -0.16 -15.20
CA TYR A 97 -15.25 -0.11 -15.32
C TYR A 97 -15.86 -1.50 -15.21
N LYS A 98 -17.06 -1.59 -14.63
CA LYS A 98 -17.87 -2.81 -14.62
C LYS A 98 -19.33 -2.46 -14.87
N SER A 99 -19.87 -2.93 -15.99
CA SER A 99 -21.28 -2.78 -16.35
C SER A 99 -22.13 -3.96 -15.84
N GLY A 100 -23.46 -3.79 -15.90
CA GLY A 100 -24.42 -4.84 -15.59
C GLY A 100 -24.47 -5.16 -14.10
N LEU A 101 -24.40 -4.14 -13.26
CA LEU A 101 -24.55 -4.30 -11.81
C LEU A 101 -26.02 -4.52 -11.46
N ALA A 102 -26.28 -5.55 -10.65
CA ALA A 102 -27.57 -5.76 -10.01
C ALA A 102 -27.78 -4.76 -8.86
N SER A 103 -29.00 -4.69 -8.32
CA SER A 103 -29.26 -3.90 -7.12
C SER A 103 -28.41 -4.37 -5.93
N GLY A 104 -28.03 -3.42 -5.07
CA GLY A 104 -27.24 -3.67 -3.87
C GLY A 104 -26.26 -2.54 -3.54
N THR A 105 -25.49 -2.76 -2.47
CA THR A 105 -24.47 -1.82 -1.99
C THR A 105 -23.09 -2.28 -2.43
N TYR A 106 -22.29 -1.34 -2.93
CA TYR A 106 -20.99 -1.60 -3.55
C TYR A 106 -19.91 -0.71 -2.95
N ARG A 107 -18.66 -1.18 -2.96
CA ARG A 107 -17.47 -0.38 -2.67
C ARG A 107 -16.30 -0.84 -3.54
N VAL A 108 -15.32 0.03 -3.72
CA VAL A 108 -14.04 -0.35 -4.32
C VAL A 108 -13.05 -0.62 -3.21
N LYS A 109 -12.38 -1.77 -3.27
CA LYS A 109 -11.19 -2.08 -2.47
C LYS A 109 -9.96 -1.81 -3.33
N SER A 110 -9.00 -1.10 -2.77
CA SER A 110 -7.73 -0.77 -3.43
C SER A 110 -6.58 -1.13 -2.53
N VAL A 111 -5.78 -2.10 -2.97
CA VAL A 111 -4.57 -2.55 -2.27
C VAL A 111 -3.38 -1.92 -2.97
N PHE A 112 -2.68 -1.05 -2.26
CA PHE A 112 -1.47 -0.38 -2.72
C PHE A 112 -0.27 -1.08 -2.11
N THR A 113 0.58 -1.66 -2.94
CA THR A 113 1.90 -2.16 -2.52
C THR A 113 2.94 -1.17 -3.04
N VAL A 114 3.56 -0.42 -2.13
CA VAL A 114 4.53 0.63 -2.45
C VAL A 114 5.90 0.14 -2.04
N THR A 115 6.85 0.18 -2.98
CA THR A 115 8.26 -0.02 -2.70
C THR A 115 8.95 1.33 -2.75
N THR A 116 9.65 1.67 -1.68
CA THR A 116 10.40 2.90 -1.54
C THR A 116 11.77 2.79 -2.20
N THR A 117 12.43 3.93 -2.45
CA THR A 117 13.80 3.99 -2.99
C THR A 117 14.84 3.37 -2.06
N SER A 118 14.56 3.26 -0.75
CA SER A 118 15.39 2.51 0.20
C SER A 118 15.16 1.00 0.15
N GLY A 119 14.27 0.51 -0.73
CA GLY A 119 13.98 -0.91 -0.93
C GLY A 119 12.88 -1.48 -0.02
N GLN A 120 12.40 -0.70 0.95
CA GLN A 120 11.32 -1.12 1.85
C GLN A 120 9.99 -1.19 1.10
N THR A 121 9.23 -2.26 1.34
CA THR A 121 7.90 -2.47 0.73
C THR A 121 6.82 -2.50 1.78
N GLU A 122 5.77 -1.71 1.59
CA GLU A 122 4.60 -1.68 2.46
C GLU A 122 3.32 -1.89 1.66
N THR A 123 2.30 -2.47 2.29
CA THR A 123 0.99 -2.68 1.70
C THR A 123 -0.09 -1.98 2.51
N VAL A 124 -0.87 -1.14 1.85
CA VAL A 124 -1.96 -0.38 2.45
C VAL A 124 -3.25 -0.65 1.68
N THR A 125 -4.32 -0.97 2.41
CA THR A 125 -5.65 -1.15 1.82
C THR A 125 -6.50 0.09 2.08
N VAL A 126 -7.14 0.60 1.04
CA VAL A 126 -8.08 1.73 1.09
C VAL A 126 -9.40 1.32 0.47
N TYR A 127 -10.49 1.68 1.12
CA TYR A 127 -11.84 1.46 0.63
C TYR A 127 -12.45 2.78 0.17
N SER A 128 -13.24 2.74 -0.91
CA SER A 128 -14.07 3.88 -1.29
C SER A 128 -15.24 4.06 -0.33
N ALA A 129 -15.91 5.21 -0.41
CA ALA A 129 -17.28 5.32 0.09
C ALA A 129 -18.19 4.29 -0.59
N GLU A 130 -19.19 3.82 0.14
CA GLU A 130 -20.18 2.86 -0.34
C GLU A 130 -21.21 3.54 -1.24
N LYS A 131 -21.74 2.78 -2.21
CA LYS A 131 -22.79 3.22 -3.15
C LYS A 131 -23.85 2.16 -3.28
N THR A 132 -25.10 2.54 -3.05
CA THR A 132 -26.27 1.67 -3.21
C THR A 132 -27.00 2.01 -4.50
N ILE A 133 -27.32 0.99 -5.28
CA ILE A 133 -28.24 1.06 -6.41
C ILE A 133 -29.46 0.18 -6.13
N SER A 134 -30.64 0.68 -6.45
CA SER A 134 -31.93 0.00 -6.27
C SER A 134 -32.43 -0.61 -7.57
#